data_AF-A0A1X0SVI6-F1
#
_entry.id   AF-A0A1X0SVI6-F1
#
_cell.length_a   1.000
_cell.length_b   1.000
_cell.length_c   1.000
_cell.angle_alpha   90.00
_cell.angle_beta   90.00
_cell.angle_gamma   90.00
#
_symmetry.space_group_name_H-M   'P 1'
#
loop_
_entity.id
_entity.type
_entity.pdbx_description
1 polymer ?
#
loop_
_entity_poly.entity_id
_entity_poly.type
_entity_poly.pdbx_seq_one_letter_code
_entity_poly.pdbx_strand_id
1 'polypeptide(L)' 'EPIGGRPPDLIHPPQGCPFHPRCRFAEDKCRAERPPLAEVETGRRAACWFPFIDDGAGTSRAETMETAGV' A
#
# COMPACT_ATOMS: atom_id res chain seq x y z
N GLU A 1 -6.99 1.95 25.72
CA GLU A 1 -6.70 0.51 25.66
C GLU A 1 -5.50 0.29 24.73
N PRO A 2 -4.44 -0.43 25.15
CA PRO A 2 -3.28 -0.66 24.30
C PRO A 2 -3.61 -1.65 23.18
N ILE A 3 -3.03 -1.39 22.01
CA ILE A 3 -3.24 -2.19 20.80
C ILE A 3 -2.50 -3.54 20.95
N GLY A 4 -3.24 -4.64 21.03
CA GLY A 4 -2.68 -5.99 21.11
C GLY A 4 -2.16 -6.48 19.74
N GLY A 5 -0.90 -6.90 19.69
CA GLY A 5 -0.32 -7.59 18.54
C GLY A 5 1.20 -7.72 18.63
N ARG A 6 1.73 -8.92 18.36
CA ARG A 6 3.18 -9.14 18.25
C ARG A 6 3.73 -8.39 17.02
N PRO A 7 4.87 -7.69 17.13
CA PRO A 7 5.60 -7.20 15.97
C PRO A 7 5.87 -8.36 15.00
N PRO A 8 5.76 -8.14 13.68
CA PRO A 8 6.09 -9.18 12.72
C PRO A 8 7.57 -9.57 12.83
N ASP A 9 7.87 -10.86 12.63
CA ASP A 9 9.23 -11.38 12.57
C ASP A 9 10.03 -10.67 11.46
N LEU A 10 11.01 -9.85 11.85
CA LEU A 10 11.85 -9.10 10.90
C LEU A 10 12.89 -9.99 10.19
N ILE A 11 13.08 -11.22 10.66
CA ILE A 11 14.04 -12.19 10.11
C ILE A 11 13.53 -12.80 8.80
N HIS A 12 12.22 -12.97 8.67
CA HIS A 12 11.58 -13.56 7.48
C HIS A 12 10.50 -12.61 6.95
N PRO A 13 10.91 -11.50 6.29
CA PRO A 13 9.94 -10.59 5.72
C PRO A 13 9.08 -11.33 4.68
N PRO A 14 7.76 -11.09 4.66
CA PRO A 14 6.91 -11.63 3.62
C PRO A 14 7.35 -11.14 2.25
N GLN A 15 7.20 -11.99 1.24
CA GLN A 15 7.47 -11.60 -0.15
C GLN A 15 6.45 -10.55 -0.62
N GLY A 16 6.89 -9.66 -1.52
CA GLY A 16 6.07 -8.56 -2.00
C GLY A 16 5.92 -7.40 -1.01
N CYS A 17 4.69 -6.97 -0.76
CA CYS A 17 4.34 -5.87 0.14
C CYS A 17 4.43 -6.30 1.62
N PRO A 18 5.25 -5.63 2.46
CA PRO A 18 5.42 -6.01 3.86
C PRO A 18 4.14 -5.95 4.69
N PHE A 19 3.14 -5.19 4.21
CA PHE A 19 1.86 -5.02 4.86
C PHE A 19 0.80 -6.03 4.41
N HIS A 20 1.04 -6.83 3.36
CA HIS A 20 0.05 -7.76 2.81
C HIS A 20 -0.51 -8.76 3.84
N PRO A 21 0.24 -9.25 4.86
CA PRO A 21 -0.31 -10.19 5.85
C PRO A 21 -1.35 -9.55 6.78
N ARG A 22 -1.35 -8.21 6.88
CA ARG A 22 -2.23 -7.44 7.77
C ARG A 22 -3.18 -6.50 7.03
N CYS A 23 -3.02 -6.35 5.71
CA CYS A 23 -3.83 -5.46 4.89
C CYS A 23 -5.12 -6.18 4.46
N ARG A 24 -6.27 -5.64 4.86
CA ARG A 24 -7.61 -6.15 4.48
C ARG A 24 -7.95 -5.98 2.99
N PHE A 25 -7.16 -5.17 2.28
CA PHE A 25 -7.31 -4.87 0.85
C PHE A 25 -6.18 -5.49 0.02
N ALA A 26 -5.40 -6.42 0.59
CA ALA A 26 -4.30 -7.07 -0.12
C ALA A 26 -4.83 -8.01 -1.21
N GLU A 27 -4.44 -7.75 -2.44
CA GLU A 27 -4.65 -8.64 -3.58
C GLU A 27 -3.40 -9.48 -3.86
N ASP A 28 -3.49 -10.38 -4.84
CA ASP A 28 -2.38 -11.25 -5.24
C ASP A 28 -1.12 -10.47 -5.64
N LYS A 29 -1.29 -9.32 -6.31
CA LYS A 29 -0.18 -8.42 -6.68
C LYS A 29 0.61 -7.94 -5.46
N CYS A 30 -0.06 -7.70 -4.33
CA CYS A 30 0.61 -7.33 -3.07
C CYS A 30 1.42 -8.47 -2.45
N ARG A 31 1.09 -9.73 -2.77
CA ARG A 31 1.81 -10.92 -2.28
C ARG A 31 2.97 -11.28 -3.20
N ALA A 32 2.83 -11.01 -4.49
CA ALA A 32 3.84 -11.31 -5.50
C ALA A 32 4.94 -10.24 -5.54
N GLU A 33 4.58 -8.95 -5.50
CA GLU A 33 5.49 -7.86 -5.81
C GLU A 33 5.40 -6.71 -4.81
N ARG A 34 6.55 -6.04 -4.60
CA ARG A 34 6.60 -4.86 -3.75
C ARG A 34 6.20 -3.62 -4.57
N PRO A 35 5.19 -2.85 -4.12
CA PRO A 35 4.80 -1.64 -4.83
C PRO A 35 5.92 -0.58 -4.83
N PRO A 36 6.09 0.17 -5.92
CA PRO A 36 7.00 1.32 -5.94
C PRO A 36 6.46 2.46 -5.09
N LEU A 37 7.35 3.35 -4.61
CA LEU A 37 6.95 4.55 -3.88
C LEU A 37 6.47 5.62 -4.88
N ALA A 38 5.16 5.67 -5.10
CA ALA A 38 4.50 6.61 -6.00
C ALA A 38 3.90 7.80 -5.24
N GLU A 39 3.70 8.91 -5.96
CA GLU A 39 2.90 10.02 -5.46
C GLU A 39 1.42 9.66 -5.59
N VAL A 40 0.66 9.84 -4.51
CA VAL A 40 -0.77 9.49 -4.43
C VAL A 40 -1.64 10.71 -4.19
N GLU A 41 -1.05 11.79 -3.68
CA GLU A 41 -1.67 13.11 -3.52
C GLU A 41 -0.53 14.13 -3.48
N THR A 42 -0.82 15.40 -3.73
CA THR A 42 0.18 16.48 -3.69
C THR A 42 0.94 16.46 -2.35
N GLY A 43 2.25 16.16 -2.41
CA GLY A 43 3.10 16.08 -1.21
C GLY A 43 2.94 14.80 -0.38
N ARG A 44 2.13 13.83 -0.81
CA ARG A 44 1.98 12.52 -0.14
C ARG A 44 2.33 11.39 -1.09
N ARG A 45 3.21 10.52 -0.61
CA ARG A 45 3.70 9.36 -1.36
C ARG A 45 3.36 8.08 -0.61
N ALA A 46 3.02 7.03 -1.34
CA ALA A 46 2.75 5.72 -0.78
C ALA A 46 3.34 4.61 -1.65
N ALA A 47 3.88 3.59 -0.99
CA ALA A 47 4.23 2.32 -1.62
C ALA A 47 3.05 1.36 -1.43
N CYS A 48 1.93 1.66 -2.10
CA CYS A 48 0.74 0.80 -2.14
C CYS A 48 0.46 0.48 -3.61
N TRP A 49 -0.06 -0.71 -3.91
CA TRP A 49 -0.59 -1.02 -5.25
C TRP A 49 -1.97 -0.42 -5.48
N PHE A 50 -2.72 -0.21 -4.40
CA PHE A 50 -4.10 0.27 -4.40
C PHE A 50 -4.29 1.38 -3.37
N PRO A 51 -3.61 2.53 -3.51
CA PRO A 51 -3.81 3.66 -2.61
C PRO A 51 -5.25 4.18 -2.67
N PHE A 52 -5.75 4.62 -1.51
CA PHE A 52 -6.94 5.43 -1.46
C PHE A 52 -6.52 6.90 -1.55
N ILE A 53 -7.00 7.58 -2.59
CA ILE A 53 -6.76 9.00 -2.83
C ILE A 53 -8.01 9.75 -2.39
N ASP A 54 -7.81 10.87 -1.71
CA ASP A 54 -8.87 11.82 -1.44
C ASP A 54 -8.59 13.06 -2.29
N ASP A 55 -9.39 13.27 -3.33
CA ASP A 55 -9.23 14.40 -4.27
C ASP A 55 -10.06 15.63 -3.86
N GLY A 56 -10.64 15.61 -2.65
CA GLY A 56 -11.55 16.65 -2.16
C GLY A 56 -12.99 16.50 -2.65
N ALA A 57 -13.28 15.66 -3.65
CA ALA A 57 -14.64 15.26 -4.02
C ALA A 57 -15.06 13.88 -3.46
N GLY A 58 -14.11 13.09 -2.95
CA GLY A 58 -14.35 11.83 -2.23
C GLY A 58 -13.11 10.94 -2.15
N THR A 59 -13.20 9.86 -1.37
CA THR A 59 -12.14 8.86 -1.24
C THR A 59 -12.30 7.76 -2.31
N SER A 60 -11.39 7.68 -3.28
CA SER A 60 -11.41 6.69 -4.35
C SER A 60 -10.17 5.79 -4.33
N ARG A 61 -10.31 4.53 -4.80
CA ARG A 61 -9.18 3.58 -4.88
C ARG A 61 -8.50 3.74 -6.23
N ALA A 62 -7.28 4.27 -6.23
CA ALA A 62 -6.45 4.36 -7.43
C ALA A 62 -5.54 3.14 -7.52
N GLU A 63 -5.27 2.66 -8.72
CA GLU A 63 -4.26 1.64 -8.96
C GLU A 63 -2.97 2.33 -9.38
N THR A 64 -1.85 1.98 -8.76
CA THR A 64 -0.54 2.64 -8.96
C THR A 64 0.07 2.36 -10.35
N MET A 65 -0.70 1.74 -11.26
CA MET A 65 -0.28 1.42 -12.62
C MET A 65 -0.39 2.59 -13.61
N GLU A 66 -0.95 3.73 -13.21
CA GLU A 66 -1.10 4.91 -14.07
C GLU A 66 -0.28 6.09 -13.54
N THR A 67 1.05 5.99 -13.60
CA THR A 67 1.91 7.19 -13.62
C THR A 67 3.05 6.96 -14.60
N ALA A 68 2.68 6.71 -15.86
CA ALA A 68 3.56 6.93 -17.00
C ALA A 68 2.98 8.08 -17.82
N GLY A 69 3.58 9.27 -17.68
CA GLY A 69 3.35 10.39 -18.59
C GLY A 69 2.94 11.69 -17.92
N VAL A 70 3.93 12.40 -17.38
CA VAL A 70 4.04 13.84 -17.68
C VAL A 70 4.91 13.96 -18.93
#